data_AF-A0A7S3H7C2-F1
#
_entry.id   AF-A0A7S3H7C2-F1
#
_cell.length_a   1.000
_cell.length_b   1.000
_cell.length_c   1.000
_cell.angle_alpha   90.00
_cell.angle_beta   90.00
_cell.angle_gamma   90.00
#
_symmetry.space_group_name_H-M   'P 1'
#
loop_
_entity.id
_entity.type
_entity.pdbx_description
1 polymer ?
#
loop_
_entity_poly.entity_id
_entity_poly.type
_entity_poly.pdbx_seq_one_letter_code
_entity_poly.pdbx_strand_id
1 'polypeptide(L)'
;HRPATKIARGRFARVLVLRGKKEKTVGGVTRDGLKRNKRGRVVSKKMSALAKAKYRYIEKWVDSLVAARKALHLQGFVAINGNSMQGKALYVKTKDLFGEGLQERTLPKAAAAVPKPAAAAWEASV
;
A
#
# COMPACT_ATOMS: atom_id res chain seq x y z
N HIS A 1 -21.26 31.56 -35.02
CA HIS A 1 -21.42 30.73 -33.79
C HIS A 1 -20.64 29.42 -33.99
N ARG A 2 -19.71 29.03 -33.11
CA ARG A 2 -18.96 27.77 -33.24
C ARG A 2 -19.71 26.64 -32.52
N PRO A 3 -19.96 25.48 -33.15
CA PRO A 3 -20.68 24.38 -32.50
C PRO A 3 -19.89 23.83 -31.31
N ALA A 4 -20.60 23.47 -30.24
CA ALA A 4 -20.01 22.89 -29.06
C ALA A 4 -19.39 21.52 -29.40
N THR A 5 -18.09 21.38 -29.18
CA THR A 5 -17.38 20.12 -29.42
C THR A 5 -17.86 19.01 -28.47
N LYS A 6 -18.09 17.78 -28.96
CA LYS A 6 -18.48 16.64 -28.11
C LYS A 6 -17.34 16.11 -27.24
N ILE A 7 -16.09 16.26 -27.70
CA ILE A 7 -14.88 15.77 -27.03
C ILE A 7 -14.27 16.86 -26.14
N ALA A 8 -14.03 16.51 -24.88
CA ALA A 8 -13.34 17.36 -23.91
C ALA A 8 -11.81 17.26 -24.08
N ARG A 9 -11.16 18.42 -24.22
CA ARG A 9 -9.69 18.56 -24.34
C ARG A 9 -9.13 19.43 -23.21
N GLY A 10 -7.81 19.34 -22.99
CA GLY A 10 -7.09 20.17 -22.01
C GLY A 10 -7.15 19.68 -20.56
N ARG A 11 -6.57 20.47 -19.65
CA ARG A 11 -6.40 20.15 -18.22
C ARG A 11 -7.72 19.78 -17.50
N PHE A 12 -8.82 20.42 -17.90
CA PHE A 12 -10.14 20.22 -17.30
C PHE A 12 -11.01 19.20 -18.01
N ALA A 13 -10.49 18.45 -18.99
CA ALA A 13 -11.29 17.53 -19.81
C ALA A 13 -12.16 16.57 -18.96
N ARG A 14 -11.56 15.89 -17.98
CA ARG A 14 -12.27 14.99 -17.07
C ARG A 14 -13.32 15.70 -16.21
N VAL A 15 -13.04 16.93 -15.79
CA VAL A 15 -13.97 17.73 -14.97
C VAL A 15 -15.17 18.16 -15.81
N LEU A 16 -14.94 18.56 -17.07
CA LEU A 16 -16.01 18.96 -18.00
C LEU A 16 -16.94 17.80 -18.34
N VAL A 17 -16.39 16.59 -18.54
CA VAL A 17 -17.18 15.38 -18.76
C VAL A 17 -17.97 15.00 -17.50
N LEU A 18 -17.35 15.06 -16.32
CA LEU A 18 -18.05 14.77 -15.07
C LEU A 18 -19.21 15.76 -14.80
N ARG A 19 -19.03 17.03 -15.19
CA ARG A 19 -20.05 18.09 -15.14
C ARG A 19 -21.10 18.00 -16.25
N GLY A 20 -20.96 17.09 -17.22
CA GLY A 20 -21.90 16.93 -18.33
C GLY A 20 -21.78 17.98 -19.45
N LYS A 21 -20.77 18.86 -19.42
CA LYS A 21 -20.55 19.86 -20.50
C LYS A 21 -20.05 19.23 -21.81
N LYS A 22 -19.54 18.00 -21.73
CA LYS A 22 -18.92 17.23 -22.80
C LYS A 22 -19.23 15.75 -22.60
N GLU A 23 -19.27 15.00 -23.68
CA GLU A 23 -19.70 13.60 -23.69
C GLU A 23 -18.54 12.67 -23.28
N LYS A 24 -17.36 12.86 -23.87
CA LYS A 24 -16.18 12.02 -23.66
C LYS A 24 -14.89 12.81 -23.62
N THR A 25 -13.89 12.28 -22.91
CA THR A 25 -12.52 12.81 -22.97
C THR A 25 -11.79 12.36 -24.25
N VAL A 26 -10.64 12.96 -24.55
CA VAL A 26 -9.78 12.51 -25.68
C VAL A 26 -9.47 11.01 -25.62
N GLY A 27 -9.23 10.46 -24.42
CA GLY A 27 -8.99 9.03 -24.22
C GLY A 27 -10.27 8.18 -24.13
N GLY A 28 -11.40 8.66 -24.64
CA GLY A 28 -12.66 7.90 -24.72
C GLY A 28 -13.41 7.69 -23.41
N VAL A 29 -12.91 8.21 -22.28
CA VAL A 29 -13.57 8.02 -20.98
C VAL A 29 -14.82 8.91 -20.89
N THR A 30 -15.96 8.28 -20.62
CA THR A 30 -17.27 8.90 -20.37
C THR A 30 -17.47 9.25 -18.88
N ARG A 31 -18.58 9.91 -18.56
CA ARG A 31 -18.95 10.28 -17.19
C ARG A 31 -18.96 9.09 -16.23
N ASP A 32 -19.51 7.95 -16.66
CA ASP A 32 -19.66 6.75 -15.82
C ASP A 32 -18.32 6.14 -15.42
N GLY A 33 -17.31 6.31 -16.28
CA GLY A 33 -15.94 5.87 -16.03
C GLY A 33 -15.13 6.78 -15.12
N LEU A 34 -15.69 7.92 -14.66
CA LEU A 34 -14.99 8.90 -13.82
C LEU A 34 -15.52 8.91 -12.39
N LYS A 35 -14.64 9.23 -11.44
CA LYS A 35 -15.00 9.50 -10.04
C LYS A 35 -14.15 10.62 -9.47
N ARG A 36 -14.65 11.29 -8.44
CA ARG A 36 -13.88 12.25 -7.64
C ARG A 36 -13.18 11.52 -6.49
N ASN A 37 -11.91 11.82 -6.26
CA ASN A 37 -11.19 11.30 -5.09
C ASN A 37 -11.32 12.24 -3.89
N LYS A 38 -10.89 11.79 -2.70
CA LYS A 38 -10.91 12.61 -1.46
C LYS A 38 -10.11 13.93 -1.55
N ARG A 39 -9.13 14.00 -2.46
CA ARG A 39 -8.33 15.20 -2.73
C ARG A 39 -8.98 16.10 -3.80
N GLY A 40 -10.24 15.87 -4.13
CA GLY A 40 -11.01 16.66 -5.10
C GLY A 40 -10.67 16.43 -6.58
N ARG A 41 -9.71 15.56 -6.92
CA ARG A 41 -9.30 15.28 -8.31
C ARG A 41 -10.23 14.29 -8.98
N VAL A 42 -10.56 14.52 -10.25
CA VAL A 42 -11.34 13.60 -11.09
C VAL A 42 -10.41 12.59 -11.75
N VAL A 43 -10.64 11.31 -11.47
CA VAL A 43 -9.81 10.18 -11.94
C VAL A 43 -10.69 9.11 -12.59
N SER A 44 -10.10 8.25 -13.42
CA SER A 44 -10.81 7.08 -13.97
C SER A 44 -11.04 6.02 -12.89
N LYS A 45 -12.26 5.45 -12.84
CA LYS A 45 -12.63 4.34 -11.97
C LYS A 45 -11.76 3.10 -12.24
N LYS A 46 -11.64 2.70 -13.52
CA LYS A 46 -10.81 1.55 -13.95
C LYS A 46 -9.36 1.68 -13.50
N MET A 47 -8.74 2.84 -13.77
CA MET A 47 -7.35 3.09 -13.36
C MET A 47 -7.18 3.07 -11.84
N SER A 48 -8.15 3.63 -11.10
CA SER A 48 -8.11 3.59 -9.63
C SER A 48 -8.24 2.17 -9.08
N ALA A 49 -9.08 1.32 -9.67
CA ALA A 49 -9.22 -0.08 -9.25
C ALA A 49 -7.94 -0.88 -9.52
N LEU A 50 -7.37 -0.71 -10.72
CA LEU A 50 -6.09 -1.34 -11.09
C LEU A 50 -4.95 -0.92 -10.17
N ALA A 51 -4.85 0.37 -9.84
CA ALA A 51 -3.83 0.86 -8.90
C ALA A 51 -3.95 0.23 -7.52
N LYS A 52 -5.18 0.08 -6.99
CA LYS A 52 -5.44 -0.63 -5.73
C LYS A 52 -5.05 -2.10 -5.82
N ALA A 53 -5.39 -2.77 -6.93
CA ALA A 53 -4.99 -4.16 -7.15
C ALA A 53 -3.46 -4.31 -7.21
N LYS A 54 -2.71 -3.34 -7.75
CA LYS A 54 -1.25 -3.39 -7.78
C LYS A 54 -0.59 -3.13 -6.42
N TYR A 55 -1.27 -2.45 -5.49
CA TYR A 55 -0.72 -2.13 -4.18
C TYR A 55 -0.33 -3.37 -3.37
N ARG A 56 -1.01 -4.51 -3.58
CA ARG A 56 -0.73 -5.80 -2.92
C ARG A 56 0.73 -6.28 -3.05
N TYR A 57 1.44 -5.86 -4.10
CA TYR A 57 2.84 -6.24 -4.29
C TYR A 57 3.81 -5.45 -3.40
N ILE A 58 3.40 -4.26 -2.93
CA ILE A 58 4.25 -3.32 -2.19
C ILE A 58 3.80 -3.20 -0.72
N GLU A 59 2.53 -3.53 -0.44
CA GLU A 59 1.89 -3.48 0.88
C GLU A 59 2.76 -4.04 2.01
N LYS A 60 3.23 -5.28 1.86
CA LYS A 60 4.07 -5.95 2.87
C LYS A 60 5.34 -5.18 3.26
N TRP A 61 6.02 -4.61 2.25
CA TRP A 61 7.23 -3.84 2.49
C TRP A 61 6.91 -2.54 3.25
N VAL A 62 5.79 -1.90 2.90
CA VAL A 62 5.32 -0.70 3.59
C VAL A 62 4.94 -1.00 5.04
N ASP A 63 4.26 -2.11 5.30
CA ASP A 63 3.89 -2.52 6.66
C ASP A 63 5.12 -2.82 7.52
N SER A 64 6.10 -3.54 6.96
CA SER A 64 7.39 -3.82 7.60
C SER A 64 8.13 -2.51 7.94
N LEU A 65 8.10 -1.54 7.02
CA LEU A 65 8.71 -0.23 7.25
C LEU A 65 8.00 0.56 8.36
N VAL A 66 6.67 0.51 8.40
CA VAL A 66 5.88 1.16 9.48
C VAL A 66 6.18 0.52 10.83
N ALA A 67 6.27 -0.81 10.90
CA ALA A 67 6.64 -1.52 12.11
C ALA A 67 8.08 -1.17 12.56
N ALA A 68 9.04 -1.16 11.64
CA ALA A 68 10.42 -0.78 11.92
C ALA A 68 10.52 0.67 12.45
N ARG A 69 9.79 1.61 11.86
CA ARG A 69 9.76 3.01 12.33
C ARG A 69 9.21 3.14 13.75
N LYS A 70 8.12 2.41 14.06
CA LYS A 70 7.53 2.38 15.41
C LYS A 70 8.54 1.81 16.42
N ALA A 71 9.18 0.70 16.07
CA ALA A 71 10.12 0.01 16.95
C ALA A 71 11.48 0.71 17.10
N LEU A 72 11.76 1.76 16.32
CA LEU A 72 12.93 2.63 16.46
C LEU A 72 12.54 4.04 16.94
N HIS A 73 11.26 4.27 17.23
CA HIS A 73 10.71 5.57 17.68
C HIS A 73 11.11 6.76 16.77
N LEU A 74 11.20 6.54 15.45
CA LEU A 74 11.65 7.56 14.51
C LEU A 74 10.53 8.56 14.19
N GLN A 75 10.75 9.83 14.54
CA GLN A 75 9.86 10.94 14.20
C GLN A 75 10.42 11.77 13.03
N GLY A 76 9.54 12.50 12.34
CA GLY A 76 9.92 13.31 11.19
C GLY A 76 10.32 12.47 9.95
N PHE A 77 11.02 13.10 9.02
CA PHE A 77 11.50 12.46 7.79
C PHE A 77 12.87 11.80 8.03
N VAL A 78 13.00 10.53 7.63
CA VAL A 78 14.26 9.78 7.67
C VAL A 78 14.44 9.09 6.33
N ALA A 79 15.57 9.34 5.66
CA ALA A 79 15.90 8.69 4.39
C ALA A 79 16.22 7.20 4.62
N ILE A 80 15.53 6.31 3.90
CA ILE A 80 15.79 4.87 3.96
C ILE A 80 17.15 4.59 3.31
N ASN A 81 18.03 3.90 4.04
CA ASN A 81 19.41 3.62 3.58
C ASN A 81 20.18 4.90 3.18
N GLY A 82 19.92 6.01 3.86
CA GLY A 82 20.67 7.25 3.68
C GLY A 82 22.03 7.24 4.40
N ASN A 83 22.73 8.37 4.34
CA ASN A 83 24.02 8.54 5.03
C ASN A 83 23.91 8.61 6.55
N SER A 84 22.71 8.85 7.09
CA SER A 84 22.48 8.84 8.54
C SER A 84 22.47 7.42 9.10
N MET A 85 23.01 7.25 10.31
CA MET A 85 22.99 5.97 11.02
C MET A 85 21.57 5.45 11.23
N GLN A 86 20.63 6.35 11.55
CA GLN A 86 19.21 6.04 11.70
C GLN A 86 18.58 5.50 10.41
N GLY A 87 18.97 6.03 9.25
CA GLY A 87 18.46 5.59 7.94
C GLY A 87 18.95 4.19 7.56
N LYS A 88 20.20 3.88 7.90
CA LYS A 88 20.77 2.52 7.74
C LYS A 88 20.12 1.52 8.69
N ALA A 89 19.98 1.87 9.97
CA ALA A 89 19.32 1.03 10.96
C ALA A 89 17.84 0.74 10.61
N LEU A 90 17.12 1.74 10.11
CA LEU A 90 15.75 1.58 9.62
C LEU A 90 15.67 0.56 8.47
N TYR A 91 16.60 0.62 7.52
CA TYR A 91 16.62 -0.28 6.37
C TYR A 91 16.88 -1.74 6.77
N VAL A 92 17.87 -1.96 7.63
CA VAL A 92 18.21 -3.30 8.15
C VAL A 92 17.01 -3.90 8.87
N LYS A 93 16.44 -3.18 9.85
CA LYS A 93 15.26 -3.65 10.59
C LYS A 93 14.04 -3.90 9.70
N THR A 94 13.85 -3.09 8.67
CA THR A 94 12.75 -3.28 7.70
C THR A 94 12.95 -4.58 6.90
N LYS A 95 14.18 -4.87 6.48
CA LYS A 95 14.52 -6.11 5.78
C LYS A 95 14.30 -7.35 6.64
N ASP A 96 14.71 -7.28 7.91
CA ASP A 96 14.56 -8.39 8.85
C ASP A 96 13.08 -8.75 9.02
N LEU A 97 12.23 -7.76 9.34
CA LEU A 97 10.78 -7.93 9.47
C LEU A 97 10.12 -8.40 8.16
N PHE A 98 10.60 -7.91 7.02
CA PHE A 98 10.09 -8.34 5.72
C PHE A 98 10.48 -9.79 5.40
N GLY A 99 11.69 -10.21 5.77
CA GLY A 99 12.18 -11.58 5.63
C GLY A 99 11.44 -12.56 6.53
N GLU A 100 11.21 -12.20 7.79
CA GLU A 100 10.39 -12.97 8.74
C GLU A 100 8.97 -13.19 8.19
N GLY A 101 8.32 -12.13 7.68
CA GLY A 101 6.99 -12.23 7.05
C GLY A 101 6.96 -13.02 5.72
N LEU A 102 8.11 -13.31 5.12
CA LEU A 102 8.24 -14.27 4.01
C LEU A 102 8.40 -15.70 4.53
N GLN A 103 9.17 -15.89 5.61
CA GLN A 103 9.41 -17.20 6.22
C GLN A 103 8.15 -17.82 6.84
N GLU A 104 7.30 -17.02 7.49
CA GLU A 104 5.99 -17.46 7.98
C GLU A 104 5.04 -17.99 6.88
N ARG A 105 5.30 -17.67 5.60
CA ARG A 105 4.50 -18.18 4.48
C ARG A 105 5.07 -19.43 3.83
N THR A 106 6.40 -19.58 3.84
CA THR A 106 7.07 -20.75 3.27
C THR A 106 7.00 -21.97 4.17
N LEU A 107 6.72 -21.78 5.46
CA LEU A 107 6.33 -22.86 6.37
C LEU A 107 4.82 -22.75 6.61
N PRO A 108 3.98 -23.67 6.10
CA PRO A 108 2.60 -23.70 6.56
C PRO A 108 2.60 -23.84 8.08
N LYS A 109 1.73 -23.08 8.76
CA LYS A 109 1.39 -23.21 10.18
C LYS A 109 0.86 -24.62 10.45
N ALA A 110 1.75 -25.60 10.51
CA ALA A 110 1.48 -26.99 10.87
C ALA A 110 1.81 -27.27 12.34
N ALA A 111 2.18 -26.26 13.14
CA ALA A 111 2.58 -26.44 14.55
C ALA A 111 1.77 -25.61 15.56
N ALA A 112 0.58 -25.13 15.18
CA ALA A 112 -0.38 -24.61 16.15
C ALA A 112 -1.18 -25.74 16.80
N ALA A 113 -0.49 -26.67 17.47
CA ALA A 113 -1.02 -27.60 18.46
C ALA A 113 0.14 -28.46 19.02
N VAL A 114 1.07 -27.86 19.76
CA VAL A 114 1.82 -28.62 20.77
C VAL A 114 1.17 -28.28 22.10
N PRO A 115 0.40 -29.20 22.72
CA PRO A 115 -0.06 -28.98 24.08
C PRO A 115 1.17 -28.88 24.98
N LYS A 116 1.23 -27.79 25.76
CA LYS A 116 2.18 -27.60 26.86
C LYS A 116 2.21 -28.88 27.70
N PRO A 117 3.32 -29.64 27.79
CA PRO A 117 3.37 -30.73 28.74
C PRO A 117 3.42 -30.12 30.14
N ALA A 118 2.30 -30.23 30.84
CA ALA A 118 2.26 -30.17 32.28
C ALA A 118 2.99 -31.41 32.84
N ALA A 119 3.80 -31.18 33.88
CA ALA A 119 4.33 -32.16 34.83
C ALA A 119 5.41 -33.17 34.36
N ALA A 120 6.63 -32.98 34.89
CA ALA A 120 7.57 -34.02 35.34
C ALA A 120 8.75 -33.30 36.07
N ALA A 121 8.69 -33.05 37.38
CA ALA A 121 9.04 -34.00 38.46
C ALA A 121 10.46 -34.58 38.30
N TRP A 122 11.49 -33.89 38.81
CA TRP A 122 12.77 -34.52 39.18
C TRP A 122 13.60 -33.81 40.27
N GLU A 123 13.10 -32.78 40.98
CA GLU A 123 13.80 -32.22 42.16
C GLU A 123 13.63 -33.05 43.45
N ALA A 124 13.93 -34.34 43.39
CA ALA A 124 14.14 -35.12 44.61
C ALA A 124 15.23 -36.18 44.40
N SER A 125 16.29 -36.03 45.21
CA SER A 125 17.42 -36.96 45.45
C SER A 125 18.48 -37.06 44.35
N VAL A 126 19.61 -36.38 44.53
CA VAL A 126 20.86 -36.87 45.19
C VAL A 126 21.76 -35.67 45.46
#